data_AF-A0A8S0RJH3-F1
#
_entry.id   AF-A0A8S0RJH3-F1
#
_cell.length_a   1.000
_cell.length_b   1.000
_cell.length_c   1.000
_cell.angle_alpha   90.00
_cell.angle_beta   90.00
_cell.angle_gamma   90.00
#
_symmetry.space_group_name_H-M   'P 1'
#
loop_
_entity.id
_entity.type
_entity.pdbx_description
1 polymer ?
#
loop_
_entity_poly.entity_id
_entity_poly.type
_entity_poly.pdbx_seq_one_letter_code
_entity_poly.pdbx_strand_id
1 'polypeptide(L)'
;MFLAIGGATGQLLEQSAQALDQISANFAAFKINENINLFCQARNNILAILSDLNDMPELMKQMPPLPVKLNEDLANSILPRSSLPKKS
;
A
#
# COMPACT_ATOMS: atom_id res chain seq x y z
N MET A 1 3.87 -15.01 -19.15
CA MET A 1 2.67 -15.08 -18.30
C MET A 1 3.05 -14.49 -16.96
N PHE A 2 2.79 -13.20 -16.75
CA PHE A 2 2.96 -12.63 -15.41
C PHE A 2 1.91 -13.30 -14.53
N LEU A 3 2.35 -13.96 -13.46
CA LEU A 3 1.46 -14.42 -12.41
C LEU A 3 0.67 -13.19 -11.97
N ALA A 4 -0.62 -13.13 -12.29
CA ALA A 4 -1.53 -12.26 -11.57
C ALA A 4 -1.26 -12.58 -10.10
N ILE A 5 -0.78 -11.59 -9.35
CA ILE A 5 -0.50 -11.76 -7.92
C ILE A 5 -1.85 -12.15 -7.33
N GLY A 6 -2.04 -13.44 -7.08
CA GLY A 6 -3.32 -14.00 -6.66
C GLY A 6 -3.44 -13.95 -5.14
N GLY A 7 -4.64 -14.19 -4.62
CA GLY A 7 -4.89 -14.23 -3.18
C GLY A 7 -4.84 -12.85 -2.51
N ALA A 8 -4.58 -12.84 -1.20
CA ALA A 8 -4.69 -11.65 -0.36
C ALA A 8 -3.79 -10.49 -0.84
N THR A 9 -2.54 -10.77 -1.24
CA THR A 9 -1.61 -9.76 -1.76
C THR A 9 -2.15 -9.08 -3.02
N GLY A 10 -2.77 -9.85 -3.93
CA GLY A 10 -3.42 -9.32 -5.13
C GLY A 10 -4.56 -8.37 -4.83
N GLN A 11 -5.43 -8.76 -3.89
CA GLN A 11 -6.56 -7.94 -3.46
C GLN A 11 -6.10 -6.64 -2.81
N LEU A 12 -5.05 -6.69 -1.96
CA LEU A 12 -4.49 -5.50 -1.34
C LEU A 12 -3.84 -4.56 -2.37
N LEU A 13 -3.18 -5.11 -3.41
CA LEU A 13 -2.64 -4.30 -4.52
C LEU A 13 -3.75 -3.63 -5.32
N GLU A 14 -4.82 -4.35 -5.67
CA GLU A 14 -5.97 -3.80 -6.40
C GLU A 14 -6.66 -2.69 -5.60
N GLN A 15 -6.92 -2.92 -4.32
CA GLN A 15 -7.48 -1.90 -3.42
C GLN A 15 -6.58 -0.67 -3.30
N SER A 16 -5.25 -0.87 -3.28
CA SER A 16 -4.29 0.25 -3.24
C SER A 16 -4.34 1.07 -4.52
N ALA A 17 -4.41 0.41 -5.68
CA ALA A 17 -4.56 1.08 -6.98
C ALA A 17 -5.86 1.90 -7.04
N GLN A 18 -6.99 1.30 -6.66
CA GLN A 18 -8.28 1.98 -6.61
C GLN A 18 -8.28 3.19 -5.67
N ALA A 19 -7.67 3.07 -4.48
CA ALA A 19 -7.56 4.18 -3.55
C ALA A 19 -6.73 5.33 -4.13
N LEU A 20 -5.62 5.03 -4.81
CA LEU A 20 -4.76 6.02 -5.47
C LEU A 20 -5.47 6.71 -6.66
N ASP A 21 -6.25 5.96 -7.44
CA ASP A 21 -7.07 6.52 -8.52
C ASP A 21 -8.12 7.50 -7.95
N GLN A 22 -8.79 7.12 -6.86
CA GLN A 22 -9.77 7.98 -6.20
C GLN A 22 -9.12 9.21 -5.58
N ILE A 23 -7.91 9.10 -5.01
CA ILE A 23 -7.13 10.23 -4.52
C ILE A 23 -6.86 11.23 -5.65
N SER A 24 -6.44 10.72 -6.81
CA SER A 24 -6.18 11.53 -8.01
C SER A 24 -7.45 12.27 -8.47
N ALA A 25 -8.58 11.56 -8.55
CA ALA A 25 -9.88 12.16 -8.91
C ALA A 25 -10.31 13.24 -7.91
N ASN A 26 -10.12 13.00 -6.60
CA ASN A 26 -10.45 13.96 -5.56
C ASN A 26 -9.57 15.20 -5.59
N PHE A 27 -8.30 15.09 -5.96
CA PHE A 27 -7.44 16.25 -6.21
C PHE A 27 -7.98 17.09 -7.37
N ALA A 28 -8.36 16.46 -8.49
CA ALA A 28 -8.95 17.16 -9.63
C ALA A 28 -10.28 17.84 -9.29
N ALA A 29 -11.03 17.30 -8.32
CA ALA A 29 -12.29 17.85 -7.84
C ALA A 29 -12.16 18.81 -6.65
N PHE A 30 -10.94 19.17 -6.21
CA PHE A 30 -10.68 20.00 -5.02
C PHE A 30 -11.26 19.44 -3.70
N LYS A 31 -11.42 18.12 -3.59
CA LYS A 31 -11.97 17.39 -2.44
C LYS A 31 -10.88 16.75 -1.57
N ILE A 32 -9.82 17.49 -1.30
CA ILE A 32 -8.59 16.96 -0.67
C ILE A 32 -8.85 16.37 0.73
N ASN A 33 -9.81 16.92 1.47
CA ASN A 33 -10.17 16.41 2.81
C ASN A 33 -10.71 14.97 2.78
N GLU A 34 -11.30 14.53 1.65
CA GLU A 34 -11.78 13.15 1.48
C GLU A 34 -10.62 12.15 1.29
N ASN A 35 -9.40 12.63 1.01
CA ASN A 35 -8.24 11.77 0.73
C ASN A 35 -7.58 11.18 1.97
N ILE A 36 -7.82 11.72 3.18
CA ILE A 36 -7.14 11.27 4.40
C ILE A 36 -7.39 9.77 4.63
N ASN A 37 -8.64 9.33 4.50
CA ASN A 37 -8.99 7.92 4.70
C ASN A 37 -8.41 7.03 3.59
N LEU A 38 -8.42 7.51 2.34
CA LEU A 38 -7.86 6.79 1.19
C LEU A 38 -6.35 6.61 1.31
N PHE A 39 -5.64 7.64 1.76
CA PHE A 39 -4.20 7.55 2.02
C PHE A 39 -3.89 6.57 3.16
N CYS A 40 -4.69 6.59 4.23
CA CYS A 40 -4.57 5.61 5.31
C CYS A 40 -4.78 4.19 4.82
N GLN A 41 -5.80 3.95 3.99
CA GLN A 41 -6.09 2.65 3.40
C GLN A 41 -4.94 2.18 2.51
N ALA A 42 -4.49 2.99 1.56
CA ALA A 42 -3.38 2.65 0.67
C ALA A 42 -2.09 2.34 1.46
N ARG A 43 -1.76 3.16 2.46
CA ARG A 43 -0.61 2.90 3.34
C ARG A 43 -0.74 1.56 4.06
N ASN A 44 -1.88 1.29 4.68
CA ASN A 44 -2.09 0.06 5.45
C ASN A 44 -1.99 -1.18 4.55
N ASN A 45 -2.54 -1.12 3.34
CA ASN A 45 -2.45 -2.20 2.37
C ASN A 45 -1.00 -2.45 1.92
N ILE A 46 -0.24 -1.39 1.62
CA ILE A 46 1.18 -1.49 1.26
C ILE A 46 1.99 -2.07 2.41
N LEU A 47 1.77 -1.63 3.65
CA LEU A 47 2.45 -2.18 4.83
C LEU A 47 2.15 -3.66 5.04
N ALA A 48 0.90 -4.07 4.86
CA ALA A 48 0.51 -5.48 4.93
C ALA A 48 1.21 -6.31 3.85
N ILE A 49 1.25 -5.83 2.60
CA ILE A 49 1.97 -6.48 1.51
C ILE A 49 3.46 -6.61 1.82
N LEU A 50 4.11 -5.55 2.29
CA LEU A 50 5.53 -5.56 2.63
C LEU A 50 5.82 -6.53 3.79
N SER A 51 4.92 -6.61 4.78
CA SER A 51 5.02 -7.59 5.86
C SER A 51 4.93 -9.02 5.33
N ASP A 52 3.95 -9.30 4.46
CA ASP A 52 3.76 -10.64 3.88
C ASP A 52 4.94 -11.04 3.00
N LEU A 53 5.49 -10.11 2.21
CA LEU A 53 6.67 -10.37 1.38
C LEU A 53 7.92 -10.70 2.20
N ASN A 54 8.06 -10.16 3.41
CA ASN A 54 9.17 -10.51 4.30
C ASN A 54 9.04 -11.94 4.87
N ASP A 55 7.82 -12.47 5.00
CA ASP A 55 7.52 -13.81 5.54
C ASP A 55 7.35 -14.90 4.44
N MET A 56 7.51 -14.55 3.17
CA MET A 56 7.21 -15.40 2.02
C MET A 56 8.32 -16.42 1.65
N PRO A 57 7.97 -17.62 1.13
CA PRO A 57 8.93 -18.61 0.64
C PRO A 57 9.83 -18.15 -0.52
N GLU A 58 10.99 -18.80 -0.62
CA GLU A 58 12.19 -18.46 -1.41
C GLU A 58 11.96 -18.12 -2.88
N LEU A 59 10.88 -18.63 -3.49
CA LEU A 59 10.50 -18.35 -4.87
C LEU A 59 10.07 -16.89 -5.08
N MET A 60 9.38 -16.26 -4.13
CA MET A 60 9.02 -14.83 -4.27
C MET A 60 10.13 -13.87 -3.83
N LYS A 61 11.11 -14.35 -3.06
CA LYS A 61 12.35 -13.59 -2.79
C LYS A 61 13.21 -13.38 -4.05
N GLN A 62 12.96 -14.14 -5.12
CA GLN A 62 13.62 -13.94 -6.42
C GLN A 62 12.99 -12.83 -7.26
N MET A 63 11.82 -12.29 -6.87
CA MET A 63 11.26 -11.14 -7.58
C MET A 63 12.18 -9.93 -7.41
N PRO A 64 12.37 -9.13 -8.48
CA PRO A 64 13.14 -7.91 -8.38
C PRO A 64 12.49 -6.98 -7.34
N PRO A 65 13.30 -6.29 -6.50
CA PRO A 65 12.78 -5.35 -5.53
C PRO A 65 12.00 -4.24 -6.23
N LEU A 66 10.96 -3.73 -5.58
CA LEU A 66 10.18 -2.61 -6.11
C LEU A 66 11.11 -1.42 -6.40
N PRO A 67 10.93 -0.73 -7.54
CA PRO A 67 11.80 0.37 -7.96
C PRO A 67 11.70 1.59 -7.04
N VAL A 68 10.65 1.66 -6.21
CA VAL A 68 10.40 2.72 -5.25
C VAL A 68 9.93 2.11 -3.92
N LYS A 69 10.34 2.72 -2.80
CA LYS A 69 9.92 2.36 -1.44
C LYS A 69 9.01 3.44 -0.87
N LEU A 70 8.09 3.04 0.00
CA LEU A 70 7.25 3.98 0.75
C LEU A 70 8.14 4.85 1.65
N ASN A 71 7.88 6.16 1.66
CA ASN A 71 8.54 7.08 2.59
C ASN A 71 7.78 7.08 3.92
N GLU A 72 8.23 6.24 4.85
CA GLU A 72 7.63 6.09 6.18
C GLU A 72 7.62 7.39 6.98
N ASP A 73 8.70 8.18 6.96
CA ASP A 73 8.79 9.42 7.73
C ASP A 73 7.75 10.44 7.28
N LEU A 74 7.63 10.61 5.96
CA LEU A 74 6.62 11.49 5.38
C LEU A 74 5.21 10.99 5.70
N ALA A 75 4.94 9.69 5.48
CA ALA A 75 3.65 9.08 5.76
C ALA A 75 3.24 9.23 7.23
N ASN A 76 4.18 9.07 8.17
CA ASN A 76 3.93 9.20 9.60
C ASN A 76 3.74 10.65 10.06
N SER A 77 4.24 11.63 9.31
CA SER A 77 4.06 13.05 9.60
C SER A 77 2.71 13.60 9.13
N ILE A 78 2.17 13.08 8.02
CA ILE A 78 0.95 13.61 7.38
C ILE A 78 -0.29 12.77 7.66
N LEU A 79 -0.15 11.48 7.97
CA LEU A 79 -1.29 10.57 8.17
C LEU A 79 -1.41 10.16 9.65
N PRO A 80 -2.64 9.96 10.16
CA PRO A 80 -2.88 9.34 11.46
C PRO A 80 -2.09 8.03 11.59
N ARG A 81 -1.53 7.75 12.78
CA ARG A 81 -0.74 6.54 13.01
C ARG A 81 -1.54 5.29 12.63
N SER A 82 -0.89 4.37 11.91
CA SER A 82 -1.50 3.08 11.60
C SER A 82 -1.72 2.29 12.90
N SER A 83 -2.89 1.67 13.03
CA SER A 83 -3.23 0.76 14.12
C SER A 83 -2.72 -0.67 13.90
N LEU A 84 -2.04 -0.94 12.78
CA LEU A 84 -1.43 -2.24 12.53
C LEU A 84 -0.31 -2.51 13.56
N PRO A 85 -0.32 -3.66 14.24
CA PRO A 85 0.71 -4.01 15.20
C PRO A 85 2.06 -4.10 14.48
N LYS A 86 3.06 -3.37 14.98
CA LYS A 86 4.46 -3.56 14.56
C LYS A 86 4.86 -4.97 14.97
N LYS A 87 5.20 -5.84 14.01
CA LYS A 87 5.90 -7.09 14.31
C LYS A 87 7.30 -6.72 14.80
N SER A 88 7.60 -7.11 16.05
CA SER A 88 8.95 -7.03 16.67
C SER A 88 9.91 -8.01 16.02
#